data_AF-A0A6J2H580-F1
#
_entry.id   AF-A0A6J2H580-F1
#
_cell.length_a   1.000
_cell.length_b   1.000
_cell.length_c   1.000
_cell.angle_alpha   90.00
_cell.angle_beta   90.00
_cell.angle_gamma   90.00
#
_symmetry.space_group_name_H-M   'P 1'
#
loop_
_entity.id
_entity.type
_entity.pdbx_description
1 polymer ?
#
loop_
_entity_poly.entity_id
_entity_poly.type
_entity_poly.pdbx_seq_one_letter_code
_entity_poly.pdbx_strand_id
1 'polypeptide(L)'
;MAKHEEGRAEVGISEKKPTDSNNFKMSGGAKIPFNIIDTALSSLKNSQSFINSGMDIATKTALDLVESFNDEEDVNSMEKVMLEFAAMDRSLNNYIRAFEETVNQVKREKPEIIPDLENLVQEKLTTIENKNSDSDLKSNEKYMYFMDQLKEMKKQCKSDLKKKKIL
;
A
#
# COMPACT_ATOMS: atom_id res chain seq x y z
N MET A 1 -26.26 48.78 61.18
CA MET A 1 -26.08 47.33 61.02
C MET A 1 -26.36 46.97 59.57
N ALA A 2 -25.29 46.77 58.79
CA ALA A 2 -25.36 46.39 57.39
C ALA A 2 -25.67 44.88 57.27
N LYS A 3 -26.57 44.51 56.37
CA LYS A 3 -26.72 43.14 55.89
C LYS A 3 -26.23 43.11 54.45
N HIS A 4 -25.05 42.54 54.24
CA HIS A 4 -24.54 42.19 52.93
C HIS A 4 -25.11 40.80 52.60
N GLU A 5 -25.89 40.73 51.51
CA GLU A 5 -26.40 39.48 50.95
C GLU A 5 -25.44 39.05 49.85
N GLU A 6 -24.67 38.00 50.11
CA GLU A 6 -23.62 37.49 49.25
C GLU A 6 -24.25 36.63 48.14
N GLY A 7 -24.38 37.20 46.94
CA GLY A 7 -24.84 36.49 45.75
C GLY A 7 -23.84 35.40 45.35
N ARG A 8 -24.24 34.13 45.51
CA ARG A 8 -23.53 32.98 44.94
C ARG A 8 -23.60 33.06 43.42
N ALA A 9 -22.45 33.30 42.79
CA ALA A 9 -22.28 33.11 41.35
C ALA A 9 -22.35 31.61 41.04
N GLU A 10 -23.40 31.18 40.36
CA GLU A 10 -23.41 29.88 39.70
C GLU A 10 -22.41 29.90 38.54
N VAL A 11 -21.23 29.33 38.77
CA VAL A 11 -20.29 29.02 37.69
C VAL A 11 -20.90 27.86 36.91
N GLY A 12 -21.65 28.20 35.86
CA GLY A 12 -22.06 27.25 34.85
C GLY A 12 -20.81 26.67 34.20
N ILE A 13 -20.41 25.47 34.64
CA ILE A 13 -19.42 24.67 33.95
C ILE A 13 -20.07 24.29 32.63
N SER A 14 -19.72 25.02 31.57
CA SER A 14 -19.98 24.58 30.21
C SER A 14 -19.22 23.27 30.02
N GLU A 15 -19.92 22.14 30.18
CA GLU A 15 -19.46 20.85 29.70
C GLU A 15 -19.18 21.02 28.21
N LYS A 16 -17.92 21.26 27.85
CA LYS A 16 -17.47 21.10 26.47
C LYS A 16 -17.71 19.65 26.11
N LYS A 17 -18.81 19.39 25.40
CA LYS A 17 -19.08 18.13 24.71
C LYS A 17 -17.79 17.71 24.01
N PRO A 18 -17.32 16.46 24.16
CA PRO A 18 -16.13 16.00 23.45
C PRO A 18 -16.33 16.30 21.97
N THR A 19 -15.47 17.11 21.39
CA THR A 19 -15.55 17.39 19.96
C THR A 19 -15.26 16.06 19.25
N ASP A 20 -16.28 15.51 18.58
CA ASP A 20 -16.20 14.32 17.74
C ASP A 20 -15.16 14.44 16.58
N SER A 21 -14.45 15.58 16.49
CA SER A 21 -13.47 16.02 15.48
C SER A 21 -12.31 15.07 15.17
N ASN A 22 -12.08 14.03 15.98
CA ASN A 22 -10.94 13.10 15.81
C ASN A 22 -11.39 11.69 15.41
N ASN A 23 -12.53 11.59 14.74
CA ASN A 23 -13.11 10.33 14.29
C ASN A 23 -13.48 10.39 12.82
N PHE A 24 -13.53 9.21 12.21
CA PHE A 24 -14.22 8.98 10.95
C PHE A 24 -15.49 8.17 11.18
N LYS A 25 -16.44 8.28 10.26
CA LYS A 25 -17.58 7.38 10.15
C LYS A 25 -17.27 6.31 9.10
N MET A 26 -17.67 5.07 9.36
CA MET A 26 -17.65 3.96 8.38
C MET A 26 -19.06 3.71 7.80
N SER A 27 -19.17 2.92 6.74
CA SER A 27 -20.43 2.55 6.08
C SER A 27 -21.51 2.00 7.03
N GLY A 28 -21.12 1.32 8.12
CA GLY A 28 -22.04 0.83 9.16
C GLY A 28 -22.42 1.86 10.24
N GLY A 29 -22.01 3.12 10.11
CA GLY A 29 -22.25 4.17 11.11
C GLY A 29 -21.30 4.15 12.31
N ALA A 30 -20.39 3.17 12.39
CA ALA A 30 -19.37 3.10 13.41
C ALA A 30 -18.42 4.31 13.33
N LYS A 31 -18.10 4.89 14.48
CA LYS A 31 -17.10 5.96 14.60
C LYS A 31 -15.75 5.34 14.95
N ILE A 32 -14.73 5.61 14.13
CA ILE A 32 -13.37 5.10 14.33
C ILE A 32 -12.42 6.26 14.64
N PRO A 33 -11.70 6.23 15.77
CA PRO A 33 -10.71 7.24 16.11
C PRO A 33 -9.47 7.18 15.19
N PHE A 34 -8.81 8.33 15.00
CA PHE A 34 -7.65 8.44 14.10
C PHE A 34 -6.45 7.52 14.45
N ASN A 35 -6.23 7.21 15.73
CA ASN A 35 -5.10 6.36 16.15
C ASN A 35 -5.26 4.88 15.75
N ILE A 36 -6.49 4.37 15.74
CA ILE A 36 -6.81 3.02 15.25
C ILE A 36 -6.49 2.92 13.76
N ILE A 37 -6.79 4.00 13.05
CA ILE A 37 -6.54 4.15 11.62
C ILE A 37 -5.03 4.17 11.32
N ASP A 38 -4.25 4.94 12.07
CA ASP A 38 -2.78 4.99 11.93
C ASP A 38 -2.14 3.61 12.19
N THR A 39 -2.69 2.84 13.14
CA THR A 39 -2.25 1.46 13.43
C THR A 39 -2.54 0.53 12.27
N ALA A 40 -3.79 0.53 11.76
CA ALA A 40 -4.19 -0.31 10.64
C ALA A 40 -3.35 -0.01 9.37
N LEU A 41 -3.10 1.27 9.10
CA LEU A 41 -2.25 1.72 7.99
C LEU A 41 -0.80 1.23 8.12
N SER A 42 -0.25 1.23 9.34
CA SER A 42 1.09 0.71 9.60
C SER A 42 1.16 -0.80 9.37
N SER A 43 0.16 -1.57 9.81
CA SER A 43 0.06 -3.01 9.52
C SER A 43 -0.03 -3.28 8.01
N LEU A 44 -0.77 -2.44 7.29
CA LEU A 44 -0.90 -2.57 5.84
C LEU A 44 0.43 -2.33 5.12
N LYS A 45 1.18 -1.28 5.48
CA LYS A 45 2.53 -1.01 4.96
C LYS A 45 3.48 -2.18 5.21
N ASN A 46 3.44 -2.77 6.40
CA ASN A 46 4.27 -3.93 6.73
C ASN A 46 3.94 -5.15 5.84
N SER A 47 2.72 -5.24 5.31
CA SER A 47 2.32 -6.34 4.43
C SER A 47 2.98 -6.27 3.04
N GLN A 48 3.53 -5.12 2.64
CA GLN A 48 4.30 -4.98 1.40
C GLN A 48 5.53 -5.91 1.37
N SER A 49 6.07 -6.27 2.54
CA SER A 49 7.15 -7.25 2.67
C SER A 49 6.80 -8.63 2.09
N PHE A 50 5.53 -9.04 2.12
CA PHE A 50 5.08 -10.32 1.57
C PHE A 50 5.12 -10.31 0.05
N ILE A 51 4.72 -9.19 -0.58
CA ILE A 51 4.81 -8.99 -2.03
C ILE A 51 6.27 -9.04 -2.48
N ASN A 52 7.13 -8.32 -1.77
CA ASN A 52 8.57 -8.32 -2.01
C ASN A 52 9.19 -9.72 -1.91
N SER A 53 8.78 -10.50 -0.91
CA SER A 53 9.25 -11.88 -0.72
C SER A 53 8.75 -12.80 -1.84
N GLY A 54 7.50 -12.62 -2.29
CA GLY A 54 6.94 -13.34 -3.42
C GLY A 54 7.70 -13.10 -4.72
N MET A 55 8.08 -11.84 -5.00
CA MET A 55 8.94 -11.49 -6.14
C MET A 55 10.32 -12.14 -6.06
N ASP A 56 10.92 -12.20 -4.86
CA ASP A 56 12.23 -12.82 -4.66
C ASP A 56 12.17 -14.34 -4.89
N ILE A 57 11.09 -14.99 -4.46
CA ILE A 57 10.84 -16.42 -4.72
C ILE A 57 10.61 -16.66 -6.20
N ALA A 58 9.79 -15.84 -6.86
CA ALA A 58 9.53 -15.96 -8.29
C ALA A 58 10.82 -15.80 -9.12
N THR A 59 11.68 -14.86 -8.73
CA THR A 59 12.99 -14.66 -9.34
C THR A 59 13.87 -15.90 -9.20
N LYS A 60 14.03 -16.43 -7.98
CA LYS A 60 14.84 -17.64 -7.75
C LYS A 60 14.32 -18.83 -8.55
N THR A 61 13.01 -19.07 -8.51
CA THR A 61 12.37 -20.16 -9.24
C THR A 61 12.63 -20.05 -10.74
N ALA A 62 12.54 -18.85 -11.33
CA ALA A 62 12.83 -18.65 -12.74
C ALA A 62 14.31 -18.90 -13.09
N LEU A 63 15.23 -18.54 -12.19
CA LEU A 63 16.67 -18.80 -12.38
C LEU A 63 16.98 -20.31 -12.32
N ASP A 64 16.38 -21.04 -11.36
CA ASP A 64 16.51 -22.50 -11.24
C ASP A 64 15.96 -23.22 -12.49
N LEU A 65 14.86 -22.71 -13.07
CA LEU A 65 14.29 -23.21 -14.33
C LEU A 65 15.24 -22.98 -15.52
N VAL A 66 15.89 -21.81 -15.59
CA VAL A 66 16.90 -21.54 -16.64
C VAL A 66 18.12 -22.45 -16.48
N GLU A 67 18.58 -22.68 -15.24
CA GLU A 67 19.74 -23.53 -14.97
C GLU A 67 19.50 -25.01 -15.30
N SER A 68 18.29 -25.50 -15.03
CA SER A 68 17.89 -26.87 -15.36
C SER A 68 17.63 -27.10 -16.87
N PHE A 69 17.83 -26.07 -17.71
CA PHE A 69 17.52 -26.08 -19.14
C PHE A 69 16.04 -26.39 -19.43
N ASN A 70 15.14 -25.99 -18.54
CA ASN A 70 13.71 -26.25 -18.68
C ASN A 70 13.06 -25.41 -19.79
N ASP A 71 11.79 -25.71 -20.10
CA ASP A 71 11.02 -25.09 -21.19
C ASP A 71 10.97 -23.54 -21.05
N GLU A 72 11.13 -22.85 -22.17
CA GLU A 72 10.99 -21.41 -22.27
C GLU A 72 9.59 -20.94 -21.80
N GLU A 73 8.58 -21.81 -21.91
CA GLU A 73 7.23 -21.58 -21.41
C GLU A 73 7.15 -21.38 -19.89
N ASP A 74 7.89 -22.17 -19.10
CA ASP A 74 7.88 -22.06 -17.63
C ASP A 74 8.53 -20.75 -17.17
N VAL A 75 9.63 -20.35 -17.84
CA VAL A 75 10.30 -19.07 -17.56
C VAL A 75 9.40 -17.89 -17.93
N ASN A 76 8.68 -17.98 -19.06
CA ASN A 76 7.69 -16.96 -19.46
C ASN A 76 6.52 -16.89 -18.47
N SER A 77 6.13 -18.02 -17.87
CA SER A 77 5.10 -18.04 -16.82
C SER A 77 5.58 -17.31 -15.57
N MET A 78 6.86 -17.45 -15.19
CA MET A 78 7.43 -16.69 -14.08
C MET A 78 7.50 -15.18 -14.36
N GLU A 79 7.70 -14.76 -15.63
CA GLU A 79 7.59 -13.34 -16.00
C GLU A 79 6.18 -12.78 -15.75
N LYS A 80 5.13 -13.55 -16.08
CA LYS A 80 3.74 -13.16 -15.79
C LYS A 80 3.50 -13.02 -14.29
N VAL A 81 3.97 -13.98 -13.49
CA VAL A 81 3.89 -13.93 -12.03
C VAL A 81 4.59 -12.67 -11.48
N MET A 82 5.75 -12.29 -12.03
CA MET A 82 6.43 -11.05 -11.63
C MET A 82 5.59 -9.80 -11.95
N LEU A 83 4.92 -9.76 -13.11
CA LEU A 83 4.01 -8.65 -13.46
C LEU A 83 2.77 -8.60 -12.55
N GLU A 84 2.23 -9.76 -12.15
CA GLU A 84 1.14 -9.84 -11.17
C GLU A 84 1.58 -9.30 -9.80
N PHE A 85 2.78 -9.66 -9.33
CA PHE A 85 3.33 -9.07 -8.11
C PHE A 85 3.55 -7.56 -8.25
N ALA A 86 4.03 -7.07 -9.41
CA ALA A 86 4.20 -5.64 -9.65
C ALA A 86 2.86 -4.89 -9.64
N ALA A 87 1.80 -5.52 -10.18
CA ALA A 87 0.45 -4.98 -10.14
C ALA A 87 -0.11 -4.93 -8.71
N MET A 88 0.12 -5.99 -7.91
CA MET A 88 -0.25 -6.02 -6.50
C MET A 88 0.50 -4.97 -5.67
N ASP A 89 1.80 -4.79 -5.89
CA ASP A 89 2.60 -3.75 -5.23
C ASP A 89 2.06 -2.36 -5.55
N ARG A 90 1.80 -2.07 -6.84
CA ARG A 90 1.18 -0.82 -7.29
C ARG A 90 -0.18 -0.59 -6.62
N SER A 91 -1.05 -1.59 -6.62
CA SER A 91 -2.39 -1.49 -6.02
C SER A 91 -2.32 -1.20 -4.53
N LEU A 92 -1.47 -1.93 -3.79
CA LEU A 92 -1.25 -1.71 -2.36
C LEU A 92 -0.72 -0.30 -2.08
N ASN A 93 0.27 0.15 -2.83
CA ASN A 93 0.85 1.49 -2.69
C ASN A 93 -0.17 2.59 -3.01
N ASN A 94 -0.99 2.42 -4.04
CA ASN A 94 -2.07 3.36 -4.37
C ASN A 94 -3.12 3.42 -3.25
N TYR A 95 -3.49 2.28 -2.68
CA TYR A 95 -4.41 2.22 -1.54
C TYR A 95 -3.83 2.93 -0.31
N ILE A 96 -2.59 2.62 0.06
CA ILE A 96 -1.88 3.27 1.19
C ILE A 96 -1.84 4.79 0.98
N ARG A 97 -1.47 5.23 -0.22
CA ARG A 97 -1.40 6.65 -0.57
C ARG A 97 -2.77 7.33 -0.52
N ALA A 98 -3.81 6.73 -1.11
CA ALA A 98 -5.16 7.27 -1.05
C ALA A 98 -5.62 7.47 0.39
N PHE A 99 -5.29 6.50 1.24
CA PHE A 99 -5.64 6.48 2.64
C PHE A 99 -4.88 7.56 3.43
N GLU A 100 -3.56 7.67 3.26
CA GLU A 100 -2.74 8.71 3.89
C GLU A 100 -3.15 10.11 3.49
N GLU A 101 -3.33 10.36 2.20
CA GLU A 101 -3.74 11.67 1.68
C GLU A 101 -5.09 12.08 2.27
N THR A 102 -6.07 11.17 2.32
CA THR A 102 -7.40 11.41 2.91
C THR A 102 -7.33 11.67 4.41
N VAL A 103 -6.61 10.84 5.17
CA VAL A 103 -6.49 11.00 6.62
C VAL A 103 -5.81 12.32 6.97
N ASN A 104 -4.71 12.65 6.28
CA ASN A 104 -3.99 13.90 6.48
C ASN A 104 -4.82 15.13 6.09
N GLN A 105 -5.61 15.01 5.03
CA GLN A 105 -6.55 16.06 4.61
C GLN A 105 -7.58 16.35 5.70
N VAL A 106 -8.26 15.32 6.21
CA VAL A 106 -9.28 15.48 7.27
C VAL A 106 -8.69 16.00 8.57
N LYS A 107 -7.52 15.48 8.99
CA LYS A 107 -6.80 15.96 10.19
C LYS A 107 -6.48 17.46 10.10
N ARG A 108 -6.17 17.96 8.90
CA ARG A 108 -5.87 19.38 8.63
C ARG A 108 -7.13 20.24 8.58
N GLU A 109 -8.15 19.79 7.86
CA GLU A 109 -9.37 20.57 7.59
C GLU A 109 -10.32 20.61 8.79
N LYS A 110 -10.26 19.60 9.68
CA LYS A 110 -11.11 19.49 10.88
C LYS A 110 -12.59 19.79 10.56
N PRO A 111 -13.20 19.01 9.67
CA PRO A 111 -14.55 19.27 9.22
C PRO A 111 -15.54 19.23 10.40
N GLU A 112 -16.56 20.08 10.34
CA GLU A 112 -17.62 20.15 11.35
C GLU A 112 -18.46 18.86 11.40
N ILE A 113 -18.64 18.23 10.23
CA ILE A 113 -19.34 16.96 10.07
C ILE A 113 -18.29 15.84 10.01
N ILE A 114 -18.52 14.78 10.78
CA ILE A 114 -17.66 13.58 10.78
C ILE A 114 -17.63 12.99 9.36
N PRO A 115 -16.45 12.90 8.73
CA PRO A 115 -16.33 12.44 7.36
C PRO A 115 -16.51 10.92 7.25
N ASP A 116 -17.02 10.48 6.11
CA ASP A 116 -17.09 9.07 5.72
C ASP A 116 -15.74 8.64 5.13
N LEU A 117 -14.97 7.86 5.88
CA LEU A 117 -13.62 7.47 5.47
C LEU A 117 -13.64 6.59 4.23
N GLU A 118 -14.57 5.63 4.18
CA GLU A 118 -14.61 4.65 3.10
C GLU A 118 -14.87 5.34 1.77
N ASN A 119 -15.89 6.20 1.73
CA ASN A 119 -16.23 6.96 0.53
C ASN A 119 -15.09 7.87 0.07
N LEU A 120 -14.46 8.61 1.00
CA LEU A 120 -13.35 9.51 0.65
C LEU A 120 -12.11 8.77 0.14
N VAL A 121 -11.77 7.62 0.75
CA VAL A 121 -10.65 6.80 0.29
C VAL A 121 -10.93 6.20 -1.08
N GLN A 122 -12.15 5.72 -1.33
CA GLN A 122 -12.54 5.16 -2.63
C GLN A 122 -12.50 6.19 -3.76
N GLU A 123 -12.99 7.41 -3.51
CA GLU A 123 -12.93 8.51 -4.49
C GLU A 123 -11.47 8.88 -4.81
N LYS A 124 -10.63 8.99 -3.78
CA LYS A 124 -9.20 9.28 -3.93
C LYS A 124 -8.50 8.15 -4.70
N LEU A 125 -8.73 6.90 -4.30
CA LEU A 125 -8.13 5.73 -4.93
C LEU A 125 -8.49 5.66 -6.42
N THR A 126 -9.77 5.82 -6.76
CA THR A 126 -10.24 5.87 -8.16
C THR A 126 -9.50 6.95 -8.95
N THR A 127 -9.33 8.13 -8.37
CA THR A 127 -8.61 9.24 -9.02
C THR A 127 -7.12 8.93 -9.25
N ILE A 128 -6.49 8.20 -8.33
CA ILE A 128 -5.11 7.74 -8.47
C ILE A 128 -5.03 6.67 -9.55
N GLU A 129 -5.91 5.68 -9.49
CA GLU A 129 -5.91 4.51 -10.39
C GLU A 129 -6.24 4.87 -11.84
N ASN A 130 -7.09 5.87 -12.07
CA ASN A 130 -7.39 6.38 -13.41
C ASN A 130 -6.16 6.96 -14.14
N LYS A 131 -5.06 7.22 -13.42
CA LYS A 131 -3.80 7.70 -13.99
C LYS A 131 -2.78 6.58 -14.23
N ASN A 132 -3.08 5.36 -13.80
CA ASN A 132 -2.18 4.22 -13.98
C ASN A 132 -2.14 3.79 -15.44
N SER A 133 -0.98 3.32 -15.89
CA SER A 133 -0.84 2.56 -17.12
C SER A 133 -0.19 1.21 -16.84
N ASP A 134 -0.64 0.15 -17.52
CA ASP A 134 -0.01 -1.17 -17.37
C ASP A 134 1.43 -1.21 -17.93
N SER A 135 1.81 -0.23 -18.76
CA SER A 135 3.21 -0.02 -19.12
C SER A 135 4.10 0.22 -17.91
N ASP A 136 3.56 0.83 -16.85
CA ASP A 136 4.32 1.22 -15.67
C ASP A 136 4.75 0.01 -14.84
N LEU A 137 4.03 -1.12 -14.97
CA LEU A 137 4.39 -2.37 -14.29
C LEU A 137 5.80 -2.84 -14.68
N LYS A 138 6.19 -2.62 -15.93
CA LYS A 138 7.52 -2.99 -16.43
C LYS A 138 8.65 -2.08 -15.92
N SER A 139 8.30 -0.94 -15.32
CA SER A 139 9.25 -0.04 -14.67
C SER A 139 9.46 -0.36 -13.19
N ASN A 140 8.74 -1.35 -12.64
CA ASN A 140 8.98 -1.81 -11.28
C ASN A 140 10.44 -2.30 -11.13
N GLU A 141 11.13 -1.78 -10.12
CA GLU A 141 12.58 -2.02 -9.93
C GLU A 141 12.91 -3.52 -9.81
N LYS A 142 12.09 -4.29 -9.09
CA LYS A 142 12.30 -5.74 -8.93
C LYS A 142 12.00 -6.50 -10.22
N TYR A 143 10.99 -6.09 -11.00
CA TYR A 143 10.74 -6.66 -12.32
C TYR A 143 11.89 -6.39 -13.30
N MET A 144 12.41 -5.16 -13.33
CA MET A 144 13.57 -4.82 -14.16
C MET A 144 14.80 -5.66 -13.78
N TYR A 145 15.08 -5.77 -12.48
CA TYR A 145 16.19 -6.58 -11.97
C TYR A 145 16.01 -8.07 -12.30
N PHE A 146 14.79 -8.60 -12.23
CA PHE A 146 14.46 -9.96 -12.66
C PHE A 146 14.79 -10.19 -14.14
N MET A 147 14.37 -9.28 -15.03
CA MET A 147 14.64 -9.39 -16.46
C MET A 147 16.13 -9.33 -16.78
N ASP A 148 16.88 -8.48 -16.09
CA ASP A 148 18.33 -8.38 -16.24
C ASP A 148 19.03 -9.68 -15.81
N GLN A 149 18.66 -10.25 -14.65
CA GLN A 149 19.23 -11.52 -14.20
C GLN A 149 18.94 -12.68 -15.15
N LEU A 150 17.71 -12.78 -15.66
CA LEU A 150 17.37 -13.81 -16.66
C LEU A 150 18.21 -13.68 -17.92
N LYS A 151 18.43 -12.45 -18.39
CA LYS A 151 19.22 -12.18 -19.59
C LYS A 151 20.68 -12.63 -19.40
N GLU A 152 21.27 -12.33 -18.24
CA GLU A 152 22.65 -12.74 -17.95
C GLU A 152 22.78 -14.26 -17.74
N MET A 153 21.87 -14.88 -16.99
CA MET A 153 21.84 -16.33 -16.79
C MET A 153 21.74 -17.10 -18.12
N LYS A 154 20.81 -16.69 -19.01
CA LYS A 154 20.65 -17.30 -20.34
C LYS A 154 21.91 -17.17 -21.20
N LYS A 155 22.68 -16.09 -21.09
CA LYS A 155 23.97 -15.94 -21.79
C LYS A 155 25.01 -16.92 -21.24
N GLN A 156 25.09 -17.03 -19.91
CA GLN A 156 26.03 -17.91 -19.23
C GLN A 156 25.80 -19.38 -19.61
N CYS A 157 24.56 -19.88 -19.49
CA CYS A 157 24.19 -21.25 -19.86
C CYS A 157 24.52 -21.58 -21.34
N LYS A 158 24.27 -20.63 -22.26
CA LYS A 158 24.64 -20.78 -23.68
C LYS A 158 26.16 -20.88 -23.88
N SER A 159 26.94 -20.11 -23.12
CA SER A 159 28.39 -20.13 -23.20
C SER A 159 28.96 -21.47 -22.70
N ASP A 160 28.39 -22.03 -21.63
CA ASP A 160 28.86 -23.27 -21.03
C ASP A 160 28.48 -24.50 -21.86
N LEU A 161 27.30 -24.49 -22.52
CA LEU A 161 26.95 -25.49 -23.53
C LEU A 161 27.92 -25.50 -24.71
N LYS A 162 28.37 -24.33 -25.18
CA LYS A 162 29.35 -24.24 -26.27
C LYS A 162 30.70 -24.83 -25.87
N LYS A 163 31.18 -24.55 -24.65
CA LYS A 163 32.43 -25.14 -24.13
C LYS A 163 32.34 -26.67 -24.04
N LYS A 164 31.21 -27.21 -23.57
CA LYS A 164 30.98 -28.67 -23.47
C LYS A 164 30.92 -29.39 -24.82
N LYS A 165 30.59 -28.71 -25.94
CA LYS A 165 30.54 -29.30 -27.29
C LYS A 165 31.89 -29.29 -28.03
N ILE A 166 32.88 -28.57 -27.52
CA ILE A 166 34.22 -28.43 -28.14
C ILE A 166 35.23 -29.41 -27.51
N LEU A 167 34.87 -30.04 -26.40
CA LEU A 167 35.61 -31.13 -25.74
C LEU A 167 35.07 -32.50 -26.22
#